data_AF-A0A0F9EBD1-F1
#
_entry.id   AF-A0A0F9EBD1-F1
#
_cell.length_a   1.000
_cell.length_b   1.000
_cell.length_c   1.000
_cell.angle_alpha   90.00
_cell.angle_beta   90.00
_cell.angle_gamma   90.00
#
_symmetry.space_group_name_H-M   'P 1'
#
loop_
_entity.id
_entity.type
_entity.pdbx_description
1 polymer ?
#
loop_
_entity_poly.entity_id
_entity_poly.type
_entity_poly.pdbx_seq_one_letter_code
_entity_poly.pdbx_strand_id
1 'polypeptide(L)'
;HTSNHVCTGNFEWLRKQNLSLEETTLAWLENDILSAQTYLTQQLGVTPRAFAYPCGNTFVGRGVNTKSYVPIIAKHFDSGRTWLDESANNPNFTDFAQLTGLRIDGLSFAEIITMLEQLRENNAWLILAGHNIGK
;
A
#
# COMPACT_ATOMS: atom_id res chain seq x y z
N HIS A 1 6.21 3.24 2.08
CA HIS A 1 5.86 3.68 0.71
C HIS A 1 7.13 3.68 -0.14
N THR A 2 6.97 3.92 -1.45
CA THR A 2 8.03 4.28 -2.39
C THR A 2 8.62 5.66 -2.05
N SER A 3 9.84 5.95 -2.49
CA SER A 3 10.47 7.27 -2.28
C SER A 3 9.76 8.35 -3.08
N ASN A 4 9.40 8.03 -4.33
CA ASN A 4 8.78 8.97 -5.26
C ASN A 4 7.24 8.95 -5.26
N HIS A 5 6.60 8.27 -4.30
CA HIS A 5 5.15 8.09 -4.24
C HIS A 5 4.56 7.59 -5.59
N VAL A 6 5.29 6.67 -6.22
CA VAL A 6 4.91 6.11 -7.53
C VAL A 6 3.58 5.35 -7.43
N CYS A 7 2.59 5.83 -8.16
CA CYS A 7 1.23 5.32 -8.26
C CYS A 7 0.73 5.42 -9.73
N THR A 8 -0.58 5.32 -9.95
CA THR A 8 -1.14 5.45 -11.30
C THR A 8 -0.82 6.79 -11.96
N GLY A 9 -0.49 6.74 -13.25
CA GLY A 9 -0.31 7.90 -14.11
C GLY A 9 -1.60 8.69 -14.35
N ASN A 10 -2.76 8.27 -13.82
CA ASN A 10 -3.96 9.12 -13.79
C ASN A 10 -3.75 10.38 -12.93
N PHE A 11 -2.81 10.34 -11.98
CA PHE A 11 -2.33 11.54 -11.31
C PHE A 11 -1.36 12.30 -12.22
N GLU A 12 -1.83 13.43 -12.76
CA GLU A 12 -1.10 14.22 -13.76
C GLU A 12 0.29 14.66 -13.29
N TRP A 13 0.44 15.00 -12.00
CA TRP A 13 1.72 15.44 -11.43
C TRP A 13 2.81 14.36 -11.52
N LEU A 14 2.44 13.09 -11.41
CA LEU A 14 3.38 11.96 -11.49
C LEU A 14 3.68 11.61 -12.94
N ARG A 15 2.65 11.65 -13.80
CA ARG A 15 2.80 11.45 -15.24
C ARG A 15 3.72 12.50 -15.88
N LYS A 16 3.65 13.77 -15.44
CA LYS A 16 4.58 14.84 -15.89
C LYS A 16 6.04 14.58 -15.52
N GLN A 17 6.29 13.71 -14.54
CA GLN A 17 7.64 13.31 -14.12
C GLN A 17 8.11 12.01 -14.79
N ASN A 18 7.27 11.38 -15.63
CA ASN A 18 7.50 10.04 -16.19
C ASN A 18 7.74 8.96 -15.11
N LEU A 19 7.07 9.10 -13.96
CA LEU A 19 7.22 8.19 -12.80
C LEU A 19 5.96 7.40 -12.51
N SER A 20 5.10 7.17 -13.51
CA SER A 20 3.87 6.39 -13.33
C SER A 20 4.15 4.88 -13.23
N LEU A 21 3.30 4.13 -12.51
CA LEU A 21 3.41 2.67 -12.46
C LEU A 21 3.26 2.04 -13.85
N GLU A 22 2.46 2.65 -14.71
CA GLU A 22 2.20 2.25 -16.09
C GLU A 22 3.46 2.34 -16.98
N GLU A 23 4.38 3.25 -16.67
CA GLU A 23 5.59 3.52 -17.47
C GLU A 23 6.87 3.02 -16.81
N THR A 24 6.82 2.62 -15.54
CA THR A 24 7.96 2.07 -14.82
C THR A 24 8.09 0.55 -14.96
N THR A 25 9.22 0.02 -14.48
CA THR A 25 9.53 -1.41 -14.48
C THR A 25 9.66 -1.94 -13.05
N LEU A 26 9.54 -3.26 -12.88
CA LEU A 26 9.77 -3.92 -11.59
C LEU A 26 11.16 -3.59 -11.02
N ALA A 27 12.21 -3.61 -11.85
CA ALA A 27 13.57 -3.33 -11.42
C ALA A 27 13.76 -1.88 -10.96
N TRP A 28 13.18 -0.92 -11.68
CA TRP A 28 13.21 0.48 -11.27
C TRP A 28 12.45 0.68 -9.95
N LEU A 29 11.26 0.09 -9.83
CA LEU A 29 10.41 0.22 -8.65
C LEU A 29 11.06 -0.43 -7.41
N GLU A 30 11.68 -1.60 -7.55
CA GLU A 30 12.43 -2.25 -6.47
C GLU A 30 13.56 -1.33 -5.96
N ASN A 31 14.33 -0.70 -6.85
CA ASN A 31 15.39 0.24 -6.46
C ASN A 31 14.85 1.47 -5.72
N ASP A 32 13.72 2.03 -6.15
CA ASP A 32 13.08 3.16 -5.48
C ASP A 32 12.61 2.80 -4.06
N ILE A 33 12.04 1.61 -3.88
CA ILE A 33 11.63 1.06 -2.60
C ILE A 33 12.83 0.85 -1.67
N LEU A 34 13.91 0.24 -2.17
CA LEU A 34 15.13 0.01 -1.38
C LEU A 34 15.85 1.32 -1.00
N SER A 35 15.76 2.35 -1.86
CA SER A 35 16.28 3.69 -1.56
C SER A 35 15.55 4.31 -0.38
N ALA A 36 14.22 4.16 -0.29
CA ALA A 36 13.43 4.63 0.86
C ALA A 36 13.86 3.93 2.16
N GLN A 37 14.06 2.61 2.12
CA GLN A 37 14.52 1.85 3.28
C GLN A 37 15.91 2.29 3.75
N THR A 38 16.83 2.47 2.80
CA THR A 38 18.19 2.95 3.08
C THR A 38 18.16 4.32 3.74
N TYR A 39 17.37 5.24 3.20
CA TYR A 39 17.20 6.58 3.77
C TYR A 39 16.66 6.52 5.20
N LEU A 40 15.57 5.80 5.44
CA LEU A 40 14.97 5.67 6.79
C LEU A 40 15.93 5.03 7.79
N THR A 41 16.67 4.00 7.38
CA THR A 41 17.68 3.35 8.22
C THR A 41 18.79 4.33 8.59
N GLN A 42 19.28 5.12 7.64
CA GLN A 42 20.34 6.11 7.88
C GLN A 42 19.89 7.28 8.76
N GLN A 43 18.67 7.77 8.57
CA GLN A 43 18.18 8.95 9.28
C GLN A 43 17.61 8.63 10.67
N LEU A 44 17.02 7.45 10.83
CA LEU A 44 16.25 7.10 12.03
C LEU A 44 16.81 5.87 12.77
N GLY A 45 17.80 5.17 12.20
CA GLY A 45 18.39 3.96 12.80
C GLY A 45 17.43 2.77 12.84
N VAL A 46 16.33 2.80 12.08
CA VAL A 46 15.31 1.74 12.05
C VAL A 46 15.17 1.19 10.64
N THR A 47 15.11 -0.14 10.54
CA THR A 47 14.80 -0.83 9.28
C THR A 47 13.28 -0.95 9.15
N PRO A 48 12.66 -0.37 8.09
CA PRO A 48 11.23 -0.54 7.86
C PRO A 48 10.86 -2.01 7.67
N ARG A 49 9.83 -2.46 8.37
CA ARG A 49 9.36 -3.87 8.33
C ARG A 49 8.08 -4.07 7.54
N ALA A 50 7.34 -2.99 7.30
CA ALA A 50 6.05 -3.02 6.61
C ALA A 50 6.02 -1.99 5.48
N PHE A 51 5.30 -2.33 4.41
CA PHE A 51 5.10 -1.48 3.26
C PHE A 51 3.65 -1.03 3.14
N ALA A 52 3.46 0.19 2.66
CA ALA A 52 2.14 0.68 2.26
C ALA A 52 2.23 0.97 0.76
N TYR A 53 1.34 0.35 -0.02
CA TYR A 53 1.26 0.55 -1.46
C TYR A 53 0.73 1.97 -1.74
N PRO A 54 1.46 2.83 -2.48
CA PRO A 54 0.98 4.17 -2.82
C PRO A 54 -0.36 4.11 -3.55
N CYS A 55 -1.37 4.77 -2.96
CA CYS A 55 -2.77 4.72 -3.41
C CYS A 55 -3.35 3.30 -3.56
N GLY A 56 -2.76 2.28 -2.93
CA GLY A 56 -3.23 0.88 -2.98
C GLY A 56 -2.89 0.13 -4.26
N ASN A 57 -2.18 0.73 -5.22
CA ASN A 57 -1.87 0.08 -6.50
C ASN A 57 -0.75 -0.95 -6.36
N THR A 58 -0.90 -2.13 -6.96
CA THR A 58 0.04 -3.27 -6.81
C THR A 58 0.69 -3.73 -8.12
N PHE A 59 0.63 -2.92 -9.17
CA PHE A 59 1.07 -3.29 -10.51
C PHE A 59 2.12 -2.36 -11.11
N VAL A 60 2.80 -2.81 -12.16
CA VAL A 60 3.54 -1.99 -13.12
C VAL A 60 3.15 -2.37 -14.55
N GLY A 61 3.42 -1.50 -15.52
CA GLY A 61 3.15 -1.74 -16.94
C GLY A 61 1.68 -1.51 -17.34
N ARG A 62 1.36 -1.85 -18.59
CA ARG A 62 0.04 -1.58 -19.21
C ARG A 62 -0.48 -2.75 -20.03
N GLY A 63 -1.80 -2.93 -20.02
CA GLY A 63 -2.50 -3.91 -20.84
C GLY A 63 -1.98 -5.32 -20.60
N VAL A 64 -1.66 -6.04 -21.69
CA VAL A 64 -1.12 -7.41 -21.61
C VAL A 64 0.25 -7.50 -20.93
N ASN A 65 0.95 -6.37 -20.75
CA ASN A 65 2.26 -6.32 -20.11
C ASN A 65 2.20 -5.95 -18.63
N THR A 66 1.00 -5.82 -18.04
CA THR A 66 0.82 -5.51 -16.62
C THR A 66 1.38 -6.64 -15.75
N LYS A 67 2.17 -6.30 -14.73
CA LYS A 67 2.77 -7.25 -13.79
C LYS A 67 2.53 -6.80 -12.36
N SER A 68 2.27 -7.74 -11.46
CA SER A 68 2.22 -7.46 -10.02
C SER A 68 3.62 -7.18 -9.48
N TYR A 69 3.74 -6.20 -8.59
CA TYR A 69 4.95 -5.97 -7.79
C TYR A 69 4.83 -6.46 -6.34
N VAL A 70 3.74 -7.13 -5.98
CA VAL A 70 3.58 -7.81 -4.68
C VAL A 70 4.76 -8.74 -4.35
N PRO A 71 5.33 -9.52 -5.29
CA PRO A 71 6.50 -10.36 -4.99
C PRO A 71 7.73 -9.57 -4.51
N ILE A 72 7.89 -8.31 -4.92
CA ILE A 72 8.97 -7.45 -4.41
C ILE A 72 8.73 -7.15 -2.93
N ILE A 73 7.47 -6.87 -2.55
CA ILE A 73 7.13 -6.58 -1.16
C ILE A 73 7.30 -7.82 -0.29
N ALA A 74 6.84 -8.99 -0.75
CA ALA A 74 7.03 -10.26 -0.06
C ALA A 74 8.51 -10.63 0.18
N LYS A 75 9.41 -10.18 -0.70
CA LYS A 75 10.86 -10.42 -0.61
C LYS A 75 11.54 -9.53 0.44
N HIS A 76 11.06 -8.32 0.65
CA HIS A 76 11.79 -7.28 1.40
C HIS A 76 11.10 -6.82 2.68
N PHE A 77 9.82 -7.12 2.88
CA PHE A 77 9.03 -6.68 4.03
C PHE A 77 8.27 -7.85 4.64
N ASP A 78 7.97 -7.76 5.95
CA ASP A 78 7.13 -8.74 6.63
C ASP A 78 5.66 -8.60 6.24
N SER A 79 5.26 -7.39 5.85
CA SER A 79 3.90 -7.14 5.39
C SER A 79 3.80 -5.96 4.42
N GLY A 80 2.72 -5.96 3.63
CA GLY A 80 2.33 -4.88 2.74
C GLY A 80 0.83 -4.64 2.83
N ARG A 81 0.37 -3.38 2.85
CA ARG A 81 -1.07 -3.05 2.88
C ARG A 81 -1.51 -2.13 1.74
N THR A 82 -2.64 -2.45 1.10
CA THR A 82 -3.31 -1.63 0.07
C THR A 82 -4.22 -0.55 0.68
N TRP A 83 -4.98 0.15 -0.14
CA TRP A 83 -5.78 1.30 0.27
C TRP A 83 -7.13 1.28 -0.42
N LEU A 84 -8.18 1.63 0.34
CA LEU A 84 -9.56 1.75 -0.12
C LEU A 84 -10.11 0.41 -0.64
N ASP A 85 -9.76 -0.67 0.05
CA ASP A 85 -10.26 -2.00 -0.29
C ASP A 85 -11.73 -2.18 0.11
N GLU A 86 -12.38 -3.16 -0.54
CA GLU A 86 -13.79 -3.47 -0.31
C GLU A 86 -14.02 -4.30 0.96
N SER A 87 -13.03 -5.10 1.37
CA SER A 87 -13.17 -6.06 2.47
C SER A 87 -11.95 -6.09 3.40
N ALA A 88 -12.16 -6.61 4.60
CA ALA A 88 -11.14 -6.79 5.63
C ALA A 88 -10.32 -8.09 5.43
N ASN A 89 -9.35 -8.31 6.30
CA ASN A 89 -8.43 -9.44 6.22
C ASN A 89 -8.98 -10.63 7.01
N ASN A 90 -9.06 -11.80 6.38
CA ASN A 90 -9.32 -13.05 7.11
C ASN A 90 -7.97 -13.70 7.50
N PRO A 91 -7.72 -14.01 8.77
CA PRO A 91 -6.43 -14.53 9.24
C PRO A 91 -6.10 -15.91 8.65
N ASN A 92 -7.08 -16.65 8.14
CA ASN A 92 -6.89 -17.96 7.53
C ASN A 92 -6.71 -17.92 5.99
N PHE A 93 -6.72 -16.73 5.38
CA PHE A 93 -6.67 -16.60 3.91
C PHE A 93 -5.72 -15.52 3.40
N THR A 94 -5.51 -14.45 4.18
CA THR A 94 -4.82 -13.25 3.68
C THR A 94 -3.35 -13.50 3.27
N ASP A 95 -2.89 -12.77 2.28
CA ASP A 95 -1.46 -12.66 1.92
C ASP A 95 -0.86 -11.48 2.68
N PHE A 96 0.13 -11.74 3.54
CA PHE A 96 0.78 -10.69 4.32
C PHE A 96 1.48 -9.65 3.46
N ALA A 97 1.93 -10.00 2.25
CA ALA A 97 2.51 -9.04 1.33
C ALA A 97 1.46 -8.14 0.66
N GLN A 98 0.16 -8.47 0.74
CA GLN A 98 -0.93 -7.76 0.09
C GLN A 98 -2.21 -7.72 0.96
N LEU A 99 -2.05 -7.25 2.20
CA LEU A 99 -3.16 -7.07 3.13
C LEU A 99 -4.09 -5.93 2.67
N THR A 100 -5.37 -6.05 2.95
CA THR A 100 -6.35 -5.01 2.62
C THR A 100 -6.32 -3.87 3.64
N GLY A 101 -6.46 -2.64 3.18
CA GLY A 101 -6.54 -1.43 4.01
C GLY A 101 -7.83 -0.65 3.78
N LEU A 102 -8.61 -0.46 4.82
CA LEU A 102 -9.89 0.25 4.77
C LEU A 102 -9.73 1.73 5.13
N ARG A 103 -10.42 2.59 4.38
CA ARG A 103 -10.39 4.03 4.59
C ARG A 103 -11.03 4.41 5.94
N ILE A 104 -10.35 5.23 6.70
CA ILE A 104 -10.88 5.94 7.88
C ILE A 104 -11.13 7.43 7.62
N ASP A 105 -10.59 7.98 6.52
CA ASP A 105 -10.77 9.39 6.14
C ASP A 105 -12.24 9.76 6.03
N GLY A 106 -12.62 10.81 6.75
CA GLY A 106 -13.98 11.34 6.77
C GLY A 106 -14.99 10.50 7.56
N LEU A 107 -14.59 9.38 8.17
CA LEU A 107 -15.46 8.57 9.01
C LEU A 107 -15.50 9.10 10.44
N SER A 108 -16.70 9.16 11.01
CA SER A 108 -16.90 9.35 12.43
C SER A 108 -16.55 8.07 13.21
N PHE A 109 -16.32 8.23 14.52
CA PHE A 109 -16.08 7.08 15.40
C PHE A 109 -17.23 6.06 15.36
N ALA A 110 -18.48 6.53 15.32
CA ALA A 110 -19.66 5.65 15.25
C ALA A 110 -19.71 4.82 13.95
N GLU A 111 -19.30 5.40 12.83
CA GLU A 111 -19.19 4.70 11.55
C GLU A 111 -18.08 3.64 11.59
N ILE A 112 -16.94 3.95 12.22
CA ILE A 112 -15.85 2.98 12.41
C ILE A 112 -16.31 1.79 13.27
N ILE A 113 -17.05 2.05 14.36
CA ILE A 113 -17.59 0.99 15.21
C ILE A 113 -18.59 0.13 14.43
N THR A 114 -19.47 0.74 13.64
CA THR A 114 -20.41 0.00 12.78
C THR A 114 -19.68 -0.92 11.81
N MET A 115 -18.64 -0.42 11.14
CA MET A 115 -17.80 -1.21 10.23
C MET A 115 -17.09 -2.37 10.96
N LEU A 116 -16.60 -2.13 12.18
CA LEU A 116 -15.95 -3.17 12.98
C LEU A 116 -16.91 -4.28 13.40
N GLU A 117 -18.11 -3.92 13.84
CA GLU A 117 -19.13 -4.90 14.21
C GLU A 117 -19.56 -5.75 13.01
N GLN A 118 -19.77 -5.13 11.84
CA GLN A 118 -20.13 -5.83 10.60
C GLN A 118 -19.06 -6.85 10.15
N LEU A 119 -17.78 -6.49 10.26
CA LEU A 119 -16.69 -7.33 9.76
C LEU A 119 -16.24 -8.38 10.77
N ARG A 120 -16.49 -8.17 12.08
CA ARG A 120 -16.20 -9.16 13.12
C ARG A 120 -16.98 -10.46 12.93
N GLU A 121 -18.20 -10.40 12.41
CA GLU A 121 -19.04 -11.59 12.18
C GLU A 121 -18.39 -12.61 11.22
N ASN A 122 -17.45 -12.16 10.37
CA ASN A 122 -16.79 -12.98 9.35
C ASN A 122 -15.36 -13.44 9.73
N ASN A 123 -15.01 -13.41 11.02
CA ASN A 123 -13.64 -13.69 11.50
C ASN A 123 -12.60 -12.82 10.78
N ALA A 124 -12.92 -11.55 10.53
CA ALA A 124 -12.02 -10.63 9.84
C ALA A 124 -11.42 -9.60 10.80
N TRP A 125 -10.23 -9.13 10.46
CA TRP A 125 -9.53 -8.06 11.17
C TRP A 125 -9.21 -6.90 10.22
N LEU A 126 -9.16 -5.71 10.80
CA LEU A 126 -9.11 -4.46 10.08
C LEU A 126 -7.70 -3.87 10.08
N ILE A 127 -7.27 -3.39 8.93
CA ILE A 127 -6.23 -2.35 8.85
C ILE A 127 -6.95 -1.06 8.49
N LEU A 128 -7.03 -0.14 9.45
CA LEU A 128 -7.57 1.19 9.21
C LEU A 128 -6.47 2.09 8.65
N ALA A 129 -6.81 2.79 7.59
CA ALA A 129 -5.91 3.58 6.79
C ALA A 129 -6.49 4.99 6.67
N GLY A 130 -5.71 6.01 7.05
CA GLY A 130 -6.10 7.41 6.84
C GLY A 130 -4.93 8.30 6.46
N HIS A 131 -5.25 9.42 5.86
CA HIS A 131 -4.36 10.57 5.68
C HIS A 131 -4.63 11.57 6.80
N ASN A 132 -3.58 12.27 7.27
CA ASN A 132 -3.72 13.37 8.24
C ASN A 132 -4.50 12.96 9.51
N ILE A 133 -3.98 11.98 10.27
CA ILE A 133 -4.57 11.58 11.55
C ILE A 133 -4.24 12.65 12.59
N GLY A 134 -5.26 13.42 12.99
CA GLY A 134 -5.10 14.60 13.82
C GLY A 134 -4.73 15.84 13.00
N LYS A 135 -5.00 17.04 13.53
CA LYS A 135 -4.47 18.27 12.96
C LYS A 135 -2.94 18.23 12.92
#